data_AF-A0A1I7EC24-F1
#
_entry.id   AF-A0A1I7EC24-F1
#
_cell.length_a   1.000
_cell.length_b   1.000
_cell.length_c   1.000
_cell.angle_alpha   90.00
_cell.angle_beta   90.00
_cell.angle_gamma   90.00
#
_symmetry.space_group_name_H-M   'P 1'
#
loop_
_entity.id
_entity.type
_entity.pdbx_description
1 polymer ?
#
loop_
_entity_poly.entity_id
_entity_poly.type
_entity_poly.pdbx_seq_one_letter_code
_entity_poly.pdbx_strand_id
1 'polypeptide(L)' 'MAKIVNIKPISTDESGNTTVVYVLDIEGHLLKGSEKIDTFYAPQLQPGKNIKIIYKDDKDYMFVFDK' A
#
# COMPACT_ATOMS: atom_id res chain seq x y z
N MET A 1 -10.57 -8.20 -4.67
CA MET A 1 -9.87 -7.86 -3.39
C MET A 1 -8.38 -8.03 -3.64
N ALA A 2 -7.52 -7.16 -3.11
CA ALA A 2 -6.08 -7.24 -3.33
C ALA A 2 -5.37 -7.64 -2.04
N LYS A 3 -4.36 -8.51 -2.13
CA LYS A 3 -3.57 -8.94 -0.98
C LYS A 3 -2.17 -8.35 -1.04
N ILE A 4 -1.71 -7.76 0.06
CA ILE A 4 -0.30 -7.37 0.21
C ILE A 4 0.54 -8.64 0.35
N VAL A 5 1.38 -8.90 -0.64
CA VAL A 5 2.36 -10.00 -0.61
C VAL A 5 3.67 -9.51 -0.01
N ASN A 6 4.08 -8.29 -0.34
CA ASN A 6 5.29 -7.68 0.17
C ASN A 6 5.13 -6.16 0.28
N ILE A 7 5.81 -5.58 1.24
CA ILE A 7 5.90 -4.14 1.40
C ILE A 7 7.16 -3.77 2.17
N LYS A 8 7.80 -2.68 1.74
CA LYS A 8 8.99 -2.16 2.37
C LYS A 8 8.97 -0.63 2.39
N PRO A 9 9.23 0.01 3.54
CA PRO A 9 9.49 1.45 3.58
C PRO A 9 10.83 1.75 2.90
N ILE A 10 10.87 2.79 2.06
CA ILE A 10 12.09 3.21 1.35
C ILE A 10 12.58 4.61 1.77
N SER A 11 11.70 5.46 2.28
CA SER A 11 12.06 6.78 2.80
C SER A 11 10.99 7.29 3.76
N THR A 12 11.38 8.09 4.74
CA THR A 12 10.46 8.86 5.58
C THR A 12 10.83 10.33 5.45
N ASP A 13 9.84 11.20 5.28
CA ASP A 13 10.04 12.64 5.23
C ASP A 13 9.84 13.29 6.61
N GLU A 14 10.32 14.53 6.74
CA GLU A 14 10.17 15.32 7.98
C GLU A 14 8.73 15.71 8.28
N SER A 15 7.81 15.53 7.32
CA SER A 15 6.38 15.80 7.47
C SER A 15 5.60 14.59 8.02
N GLY A 16 6.30 13.53 8.44
CA GLY A 16 5.68 12.34 9.04
C GLY A 16 5.10 11.36 8.03
N ASN A 17 5.46 11.46 6.76
CA ASN A 17 5.04 10.51 5.73
C ASN A 17 6.15 9.53 5.40
N THR A 18 5.77 8.29 5.12
CA THR A 18 6.68 7.25 4.65
C THR A 18 6.32 6.88 3.22
N THR A 19 7.31 6.85 2.34
CA THR A 19 7.19 6.25 1.02
C THR A 19 7.42 4.75 1.15
N VAL A 20 6.45 3.97 0.71
CA VAL A 20 6.50 2.51 0.71
C VAL A 20 6.53 1.99 -0.71
N VAL A 21 7.27 0.92 -0.95
CA VAL A 21 7.15 0.10 -2.15
C VAL A 21 6.41 -1.17 -1.79
N TYR A 22 5.45 -1.57 -2.60
CA TYR A 22 4.57 -2.71 -2.32
C TYR A 22 4.42 -3.63 -3.52
N VAL A 23 4.06 -4.87 -3.23
CA VAL A 23 3.65 -5.89 -4.19
C VAL A 23 2.28 -6.41 -3.77
N LEU A 24 1.31 -6.25 -4.66
CA LEU A 24 -0.05 -6.74 -4.50
C LEU A 24 -0.27 -7.97 -5.36
N ASP A 25 -1.00 -8.94 -4.84
CA ASP A 25 -1.61 -10.01 -5.61
C ASP A 25 -3.09 -9.67 -5.81
N ILE A 26 -3.46 -9.48 -7.07
CA ILE A 26 -4.82 -9.21 -7.52
C ILE A 26 -5.23 -10.39 -8.40
N GLU A 27 -5.92 -11.36 -7.81
CA GLU A 27 -6.48 -12.52 -8.53
C GLU A 27 -5.42 -13.26 -9.38
N GLY A 28 -4.21 -13.41 -8.85
CA GLY A 28 -3.08 -14.07 -9.51
C GLY A 28 -2.16 -13.14 -10.31
N HIS A 29 -2.47 -11.85 -10.39
CA HIS A 29 -1.64 -10.85 -11.05
C HIS A 29 -0.85 -10.05 -10.02
N LEU A 30 0.47 -10.00 -10.20
CA LEU A 30 1.35 -9.23 -9.32
C LEU A 30 1.49 -7.80 -9.82
N LEU A 31 1.00 -6.85 -9.03
CA LEU A 31 1.19 -5.42 -9.25
C LEU A 31 2.27 -4.89 -8.30
N LYS A 32 3.25 -4.17 -8.85
CA LYS A 32 4.26 -3.45 -8.05
C LYS A 32 3.97 -1.96 -8.12
N GLY A 33 4.05 -1.28 -6.97
CA GLY A 33 3.83 0.15 -6.90
C GLY A 33 4.60 0.79 -5.76
N SER A 34 4.51 2.11 -5.70
CA SER A 34 5.01 2.91 -4.58
C SER A 34 3.98 3.95 -4.20
N GLU A 35 3.75 4.13 -2.90
CA GLU A 35 2.81 5.13 -2.38
C GLU A 35 3.46 5.91 -1.25
N LYS A 36 3.08 7.18 -1.13
CA LYS A 36 3.36 7.98 0.06
C LYS A 36 2.19 7.85 1.02
N ILE A 37 2.46 7.33 2.21
CA ILE A 37 1.47 7.11 3.26
C ILE A 37 1.85 7.92 4.50
N ASP A 38 0.86 8.23 5.34
CA ASP A 38 1.15 8.67 6.70
C ASP A 38 1.85 7.54 7.47
N THR A 39 2.94 7.87 8.17
CA THR A 39 3.73 6.89 8.93
C THR A 39 2.90 6.17 10.00
N PHE A 40 1.86 6.81 10.54
CA PHE A 40 0.94 6.17 11.50
C PHE A 40 0.13 5.01 10.88
N TYR A 41 -0.09 5.01 9.56
CA TYR A 41 -0.78 3.92 8.87
C TYR A 41 0.15 2.82 8.34
N ALA A 42 1.48 2.98 8.45
CA ALA A 42 2.45 1.96 8.04
C ALA A 42 2.20 0.56 8.66
N PRO A 43 1.78 0.42 9.94
CA PRO A 43 1.48 -0.90 10.52
C PRO A 43 0.30 -1.62 9.87
N GLN A 44 -0.61 -0.89 9.21
CA GLN A 44 -1.77 -1.49 8.53
C GLN A 44 -1.40 -2.08 7.17
N LEU A 45 -0.29 -1.64 6.60
CA LEU A 45 0.27 -2.22 5.39
C LEU A 45 1.34 -3.25 5.74
N GLN A 46 0.92 -4.37 6.33
CA GLN A 46 1.80 -5.51 6.57
C GLN A 46 1.32 -6.74 5.78
N PRO A 47 2.23 -7.65 5.40
CA PRO A 47 1.84 -8.89 4.74
C PRO A 47 0.76 -9.64 5.54
N GLY A 48 -0.31 -10.06 4.84
CA GLY A 48 -1.45 -10.75 5.47
C GLY A 48 -2.54 -9.84 6.02
N LYS A 49 -2.37 -8.50 6.00
CA LYS A 49 -3.46 -7.56 6.25
C LYS A 49 -4.34 -7.41 5.01
N ASN A 50 -5.65 -7.27 5.24
CA ASN A 50 -6.61 -6.96 4.20
C ASN A 50 -6.71 -5.44 4.11
N ILE A 51 -6.40 -4.88 2.95
CA ILE A 51 -6.56 -3.47 2.65
C ILE A 51 -7.61 -3.32 1.56
N LYS A 52 -8.50 -2.35 1.74
CA LYS A 52 -9.49 -2.02 0.73
C LYS A 52 -8.83 -1.08 -0.27
N ILE A 53 -8.44 -1.61 -1.41
CA ILE A 53 -7.90 -0.81 -2.50
C ILE A 53 -9.08 -0.34 -3.35
N ILE A 54 -9.26 0.97 -3.43
CA ILE A 54 -10.21 1.56 -4.37
C ILE A 54 -9.44 1.84 -5.65
N TYR A 55 -9.87 1.20 -6.73
CA TYR A 55 -9.39 1.49 -8.07
C TYR A 55 -9.82 2.90 -8.45
N LYS A 56 -8.86 3.79 -8.72
CA LYS A 56 -9.17 5.11 -9.30
C LYS A 56 -9.16 5.02 -10.83
N ASP A 57 -8.11 4.44 -11.41
CA ASP A 57 -7.98 4.14 -12.84
C ASP A 57 -6.85 3.13 -13.11
N ASP A 58 -6.55 2.87 -14.38
CA ASP A 58 -5.51 1.93 -14.84
C ASP A 58 -4.08 2.25 -14.35
N LYS A 59 -3.87 3.42 -13.75
CA LYS A 59 -2.56 3.90 -13.28
C LYS A 59 -2.52 4.19 -11.78
N ASP A 60 -3.66 4.52 -11.17
CA ASP A 60 -3.74 5.00 -9.81
C ASP A 60 -4.63 4.11 -8.91
N TYR A 61 -4.05 3.70 -7.78
CA TYR A 61 -4.72 2.96 -6.71
C TYR A 61 -4.76 3.82 -5.46
N MET A 62 -5.84 3.73 -4.68
CA MET A 62 -5.93 4.43 -3.39
C MET A 62 -6.14 3.44 -2.26
N PHE A 63 -5.25 3.47 -1.27
CA PHE A 63 -5.37 2.67 -0.07
C PHE A 63 -6.42 3.24 0.87
N VAL A 64 -7.43 2.43 1.20
CA VAL A 64 -8.41 2.75 2.24
C VAL A 64 -8.17 1.83 3.44
N PHE A 65 -7.87 2.49 4.54
CA PHE A 65 -7.63 1.90 5.85
C PHE A 65 -8.91 1.99 6.66
N ASP A 66 -9.35 0.87 7.26
CA ASP A 66 -10.37 0.93 8.29
C ASP A 66 -9.76 1.60 9.54
N LYS A 67 -10.53 2.51 10.13
CA LYS A 67 -10.09 3.37 11.23
C LYS A 67 -9.94 2.61 12.54
#